data_AF-A0A5E4QMW0-F1
#
_entry.id   AF-A0A5E4QMW0-F1
#
_cell.length_a   1.000
_cell.length_b   1.000
_cell.length_c   1.000
_cell.angle_alpha   90.00
_cell.angle_beta   90.00
_cell.angle_gamma   90.00
#
_symmetry.space_group_name_H-M   'P 1'
#
loop_
_entity.id
_entity.type
_entity.pdbx_description
1 polymer ?
#
loop_
_entity_poly.entity_id
_entity_poly.type
_entity_poly.pdbx_seq_one_letter_code
_entity_poly.pdbx_strand_id
1 'polypeptide(L)'
;MMILGFTTTWFRHLGNGPLWNYYVSPAVSDCRRYWWSHLLFVNIFLPDTEDRACLIQSWHISVEIQLFTIGLFIYLATRKRFRRLAFTIMFLIGLIYKKIDER
;
A
#
# COMPACT_ATOMS: atom_id res chain seq x y z
N MET A 1 6.43 7.86 5.75
CA MET A 1 7.63 7.12 5.28
C MET A 1 8.73 6.99 6.33
N MET A 2 9.01 8.01 7.14
CA MET A 2 9.93 7.87 8.29
C MET A 2 9.50 6.75 9.26
N ILE A 3 8.19 6.59 9.49
CA ILE A 3 7.64 5.57 10.39
C ILE A 3 7.93 4.14 9.88
N LEU A 4 7.81 3.89 8.56
CA LEU A 4 8.13 2.59 7.95
C LEU A 4 9.64 2.27 8.04
N GLY A 5 10.49 3.27 7.81
CA GLY A 5 11.94 3.13 7.96
C GLY A 5 12.32 2.84 9.42
N PHE A 6 11.67 3.52 10.36
CA PHE A 6 11.86 3.30 11.79
C PHE A 6 11.41 1.91 12.24
N THR A 7 10.27 1.42 11.74
CA THR A 7 9.72 0.11 12.13
C THR A 7 10.52 -1.06 11.55
N THR A 8 11.11 -0.90 10.37
CA THR A 8 11.93 -1.93 9.73
C THR A 8 13.35 -2.04 10.29
N THR A 9 13.88 -0.95 10.88
CA THR A 9 15.27 -0.89 11.36
C THR A 9 15.38 -0.76 12.89
N TRP A 10 14.83 0.30 13.47
CA TRP A 10 15.06 0.66 14.87
C TRP A 10 14.14 -0.06 15.85
N PHE A 11 12.91 -0.36 15.42
CA PHE A 11 11.87 -0.89 16.30
C PHE A 11 12.22 -2.25 16.91
N ARG A 12 13.05 -3.06 16.26
CA ARG A 12 13.55 -4.33 16.83
C ARG A 12 14.42 -4.11 18.08
N HIS A 13 15.10 -2.97 18.20
CA HIS A 13 16.09 -2.70 19.25
C HIS A 13 15.52 -1.94 20.46
N LEU A 14 14.26 -1.52 20.42
CA LEU A 14 13.66 -0.68 21.49
C LEU A 14 13.21 -1.46 22.73
N GLY A 15 13.13 -2.77 22.65
CA GLY A 15 12.66 -3.61 23.75
C GLY A 15 13.33 -4.97 23.74
N ASN A 16 13.38 -5.61 24.90
CA ASN A 16 13.90 -6.96 25.05
C ASN A 16 12.97 -7.74 26.00
N GLY A 17 12.43 -8.88 25.56
CA GLY A 17 11.53 -9.71 26.36
C GLY A 17 10.71 -10.71 25.52
N PRO A 18 10.11 -11.73 26.15
CA PRO A 18 9.34 -12.76 25.45
C PRO A 18 8.06 -12.21 24.79
N LEU A 19 7.35 -11.29 25.44
CA LEU A 19 6.21 -10.58 24.82
C LEU A 19 6.64 -9.72 23.64
N TRP A 20 7.83 -9.09 23.72
CA TRP A 20 8.36 -8.28 22.62
C TRP A 20 8.61 -9.16 21.39
N ASN A 21 9.23 -10.32 21.57
CA ASN A 21 9.42 -11.27 20.47
C ASN A 21 8.09 -11.82 19.92
N TYR A 22 7.07 -11.98 20.75
CA TYR A 22 5.78 -12.50 20.30
C TYR A 22 5.01 -11.50 19.44
N TYR A 23 4.94 -10.22 19.85
CA TYR A 23 4.15 -9.21 19.13
C TYR A 23 4.95 -8.41 18.10
N VAL A 24 6.20 -8.05 18.40
CA VAL A 24 6.98 -7.12 17.57
C VAL A 24 7.76 -7.84 16.49
N SER A 25 8.29 -9.04 16.78
CA SER A 25 9.11 -9.78 15.80
C SER A 25 8.34 -10.13 14.51
N PRO A 26 7.09 -10.64 14.56
CA PRO A 26 6.28 -10.87 13.36
C PRO A 26 5.99 -9.58 12.61
N ALA A 27 5.54 -8.53 13.32
CA ALA A 27 5.22 -7.23 12.73
C ALA A 27 6.43 -6.60 12.01
N VAL A 28 7.62 -6.67 12.59
CA VAL A 28 8.86 -6.20 11.94
C VAL A 28 9.20 -7.04 10.72
N SER A 29 9.00 -8.36 10.78
CA SER A 29 9.28 -9.26 9.67
C SER A 29 8.35 -9.03 8.48
N ASP A 30 7.04 -8.87 8.73
CA ASP A 30 6.05 -8.54 7.71
C ASP A 30 6.33 -7.15 7.13
N CYS A 31 6.67 -6.19 7.98
CA CYS A 31 7.05 -4.87 7.50
C CYS A 31 8.29 -4.89 6.60
N ARG A 32 9.30 -5.70 6.94
CA ARG A 32 10.51 -5.84 6.12
C ARG A 32 10.23 -6.56 4.80
N ARG A 33 9.14 -7.30 4.69
CA ARG A 33 8.70 -7.96 3.44
C ARG A 33 7.84 -7.03 2.56
N TYR A 34 6.96 -6.24 3.16
CA TYR A 34 5.96 -5.42 2.47
C TYR A 34 6.20 -3.90 2.56
N TRP A 35 7.37 -3.44 3.02
CA TRP A 35 7.69 -2.01 3.07
C TRP A 35 7.55 -1.30 1.72
N TRP A 36 7.88 -1.99 0.62
CA TRP A 36 7.84 -1.44 -0.73
C TRP A 36 6.40 -1.20 -1.20
N SER A 37 5.46 -2.09 -0.86
CA SER A 37 4.04 -1.92 -1.20
C SER A 37 3.40 -0.81 -0.39
N HIS A 38 3.82 -0.63 0.87
CA HIS A 38 3.45 0.51 1.75
C HIS A 38 4.04 1.85 1.29
N LEU A 39 5.22 1.86 0.68
CA LEU A 39 5.78 3.07 0.06
C LEU A 39 5.08 3.46 -1.23
N LEU A 40 4.74 2.48 -2.07
CA LEU A 40 4.06 2.69 -3.35
C LEU A 40 2.55 2.83 -3.22
N PHE A 41 2.00 2.74 -2.00
CA PHE A 41 0.57 2.77 -1.70
C PHE A 41 -0.26 1.72 -2.48
N VAL A 42 0.32 0.55 -2.75
CA VAL A 42 -0.35 -0.53 -3.52
C VAL A 42 -0.84 -1.70 -2.65
N ASN A 43 -0.77 -1.58 -1.33
CA ASN A 43 -1.10 -2.69 -0.40
C ASN A 43 -2.50 -3.25 -0.58
N ILE A 44 -3.50 -2.42 -0.90
CA ILE A 44 -4.87 -2.93 -1.11
C ILE A 44 -4.96 -3.94 -2.27
N PHE A 45 -4.01 -3.89 -3.21
CA PHE A 45 -4.06 -4.69 -4.44
C PHE A 45 -3.26 -5.99 -4.33
N LEU A 46 -2.57 -6.20 -3.21
CA LEU A 46 -1.80 -7.41 -2.95
C LEU A 46 -2.63 -8.30 -2.01
N PRO A 47 -3.25 -9.39 -2.50
CA PRO A 47 -4.05 -10.30 -1.66
C PRO A 47 -3.22 -10.89 -0.52
N ASP A 48 -1.92 -11.06 -0.72
CA ASP A 48 -0.97 -11.54 0.29
C ASP A 48 -0.74 -10.58 1.48
N THR A 49 -1.23 -9.33 1.40
CA THR A 49 -1.02 -8.31 2.44
C THR A 49 -2.24 -8.00 3.29
N GLU A 50 -3.39 -8.63 2.99
CA GLU A 50 -4.66 -8.38 3.69
C GLU A 50 -4.55 -8.66 5.20
N ASP A 51 -3.82 -9.72 5.57
CA ASP A 51 -3.59 -10.12 6.97
C ASP A 51 -2.23 -9.64 7.55
N ARG A 52 -1.37 -9.01 6.74
CA ARG A 52 0.04 -8.74 7.06
C ARG A 52 0.44 -7.26 6.90
N ALA A 53 -0.47 -6.36 7.28
CA ALA A 53 -0.19 -4.93 7.24
C ALA A 53 0.93 -4.58 8.24
N CYS A 54 2.02 -3.98 7.73
CA CYS A 54 3.14 -3.51 8.55
C CYS A 54 2.66 -2.61 9.71
N LEU A 55 1.84 -1.61 9.36
CA LEU A 55 1.17 -0.71 10.28
C LEU A 55 -0.23 -0.39 9.75
N ILE A 56 -1.23 -0.49 10.63
CA ILE A 56 -2.61 -0.12 10.30
C ILE A 56 -2.72 1.33 9.81
N GLN A 57 -1.96 2.26 10.40
CA GLN A 57 -1.96 3.66 9.97
C GLN A 57 -1.49 3.85 8.52
N SER A 58 -0.45 3.10 8.11
CA SER A 58 0.07 3.19 6.74
C SER A 58 -0.89 2.57 5.71
N TRP A 59 -1.67 1.58 6.14
CA TRP A 59 -2.74 1.00 5.33
C TRP A 59 -3.86 2.03 5.08
N HIS A 60 -4.32 2.74 6.12
CA HIS A 60 -5.33 3.80 5.98
C HIS A 60 -4.91 4.89 4.99
N ILE A 61 -3.67 5.40 5.11
CA ILE A 61 -3.16 6.44 4.20
C ILE A 61 -3.13 5.93 2.76
N SER A 62 -2.80 4.66 2.54
CA SER A 62 -2.81 4.06 1.21
C SER A 62 -4.21 4.09 0.59
N VAL A 63 -5.23 3.75 1.37
CA VAL A 63 -6.63 3.76 0.92
C VAL A 63 -7.09 5.18 0.56
N GLU A 64 -6.73 6.18 1.36
CA GLU A 64 -7.12 7.57 1.08
C GLU A 64 -6.54 8.09 -0.24
N ILE A 65 -5.26 7.80 -0.52
CA ILE A 65 -4.62 8.20 -1.79
C ILE A 65 -5.28 7.51 -2.99
N GLN A 66 -5.64 6.24 -2.85
CA GLN A 66 -6.32 5.51 -3.92
C GLN A 66 -7.72 6.05 -4.19
N LEU A 67 -8.52 6.29 -3.15
CA LEU A 67 -9.85 6.88 -3.27
C LEU A 67 -9.79 8.28 -3.88
N PHE A 68 -8.82 9.10 -3.45
CA PHE A 68 -8.57 10.40 -4.06
C PHE A 68 -8.22 10.30 -5.54
N THR A 69 -7.38 9.33 -5.91
CA THR A 69 -6.98 9.09 -7.30
C THR A 69 -8.18 8.66 -8.15
N ILE A 70 -9.02 7.75 -7.67
CA ILE A 70 -10.26 7.32 -8.36
C ILE A 70 -11.20 8.52 -8.53
N GLY A 71 -11.41 9.32 -7.47
CA GLY A 71 -12.22 10.54 -7.53
C GLY A 71 -11.70 11.53 -8.57
N LEU A 72 -10.38 11.72 -8.67
CA LEU A 72 -9.74 12.55 -9.68
C LEU A 72 -9.99 12.03 -11.10
N PHE A 73 -9.92 10.72 -11.32
CA PHE A 73 -10.23 10.12 -12.63
C PHE A 73 -11.69 10.32 -13.02
N ILE A 74 -12.64 10.13 -12.10
CA ILE A 74 -14.07 10.37 -12.33
C ILE A 74 -14.32 11.84 -12.69
N TYR A 75 -13.68 12.76 -11.96
CA TYR A 75 -13.74 14.20 -12.25
C TYR A 75 -13.20 14.51 -13.66
N LEU A 76 -12.03 13.99 -14.02
CA LEU A 76 -11.42 14.18 -15.34
C LEU A 76 -12.25 13.56 -16.46
N ALA A 77 -12.90 12.42 -16.22
CA ALA A 77 -13.81 11.77 -17.17
C ALA A 77 -15.03 12.63 -17.51
N THR A 78 -15.45 13.49 -16.59
CA THR A 78 -16.58 14.43 -16.79
C THR A 78 -16.21 15.57 -17.76
N ARG A 79 -14.92 15.91 -17.89
CA ARG A 79 -14.45 16.90 -18.87
C ARG A 79 -14.26 16.28 -20.25
N LYS A 80 -15.06 16.70 -21.23
CA LYS A 80 -15.02 16.23 -22.64
C LYS A 80 -13.62 16.19 -23.27
N ARG A 81 -12.73 17.12 -22.91
CA ARG A 81 -11.35 17.21 -23.43
C ARG A 81 -10.42 16.10 -22.91
N PHE A 82 -10.59 15.70 -21.64
CA PHE A 82 -9.73 14.72 -20.98
C PHE A 82 -10.38 13.33 -20.87
N ARG A 83 -11.64 13.19 -21.28
CA ARG A 83 -12.42 11.94 -21.21
C ARG A 83 -11.72 10.74 -21.87
N ARG A 84 -11.18 10.88 -23.08
CA ARG A 84 -10.47 9.77 -23.75
C ARG A 84 -9.17 9.41 -23.02
N LEU A 85 -8.46 10.40 -22.49
CA LEU A 85 -7.24 10.19 -21.71
C LEU A 85 -7.55 9.48 -20.38
N ALA A 86 -8.61 9.87 -19.69
CA ALA A 86 -9.03 9.23 -18.45
C ALA A 86 -9.38 7.74 -18.68
N PHE A 87 -10.17 7.42 -19.71
CA PHE A 87 -10.53 6.03 -20.02
C PHE A 87 -9.34 5.18 -20.45
N THR A 88 -8.41 5.74 -21.24
CA THR A 88 -7.19 5.01 -21.65
C THR A 88 -6.28 4.73 -20.46
N ILE A 89 -6.10 5.69 -19.55
CA ILE A 89 -5.33 5.48 -18.32
C ILE A 89 -6.00 4.45 -17.41
N MET A 90 -7.32 4.51 -17.19
CA MET A 90 -8.04 3.51 -16.41
C MET A 90 -7.91 2.11 -17.02
N PHE A 91 -7.98 1.98 -18.34
CA PHE A 91 -7.81 0.70 -19.02
C PHE A 91 -6.39 0.14 -18.87
N LEU A 92 -5.36 0.97 -19.06
CA LEU A 92 -3.96 0.57 -18.85
C LEU A 92 -3.69 0.17 -17.39
N ILE A 93 -4.23 0.92 -16.43
CA ILE A 93 -4.16 0.58 -15.01
C ILE A 93 -4.84 -0.78 -14.75
N GLY A 94 -6.01 -1.04 -15.34
CA GLY A 94 -6.69 -2.33 -15.27
C GLY A 94 -5.87 -3.49 -15.85
N LEU A 95 -5.17 -3.27 -16.96
CA LEU A 95 -4.26 -4.27 -17.54
C LEU A 95 -3.03 -4.53 -16.66
N ILE A 96 -2.49 -3.48 -16.05
CA ILE A 96 -1.39 -3.60 -15.07
C ILE A 96 -1.87 -4.38 -13.86
N TYR A 97 -3.08 -4.12 -13.36
CA TYR A 97 -3.66 -4.89 -12.25
C TYR A 97 -3.84 -6.35 -12.60
N LYS A 98 -4.40 -6.68 -13.77
CA LYS A 98 -4.51 -8.08 -14.23
C LYS A 98 -3.14 -8.77 -14.25
N LYS A 99 -2.10 -8.06 -14.68
CA LYS A 99 -0.74 -8.60 -14.76
C LYS A 99 -0.07 -8.78 -13.40
N ILE A 100 -0.53 -8.06 -12.37
CA ILE A 100 -0.01 -8.16 -11.00
C ILE A 100 -0.73 -9.26 -10.21
N ASP A 101 -2.01 -9.48 -10.50
CA ASP A 101 -2.83 -10.59 -9.96
C ASP A 101 -2.37 -11.95 -10.50
N GLU A 102 -1.89 -11.99 -11.75
CA GLU A 102 -1.40 -13.21 -12.40
C GLU A 102 0.05 -13.59 -12.03
N ARG A 103 0.72 -12.83 -11.14
CA ARG A 103 2.10 -13.08 -10.72
C ARG A 103 2.22 -13.58 -9.28
#